data_AF-D4AMF6-F1
#
_entry.id   AF-D4AMF6-F1
#
_cell.length_a   1.000
_cell.length_b   1.000
_cell.length_c   1.000
_cell.angle_alpha   90.00
_cell.angle_beta   90.00
_cell.angle_gamma   90.00
#
_symmetry.space_group_name_H-M   'P 1'
#
loop_
_entity.id
_entity.type
_entity.pdbx_description
1 polymer ?
#
loop_
_entity_poly.entity_id
_entity_poly.type
_entity_poly.pdbx_seq_one_letter_code
_entity_poly.pdbx_strand_id
1 'polypeptide(L)'
;MAGNLSAEDATRLVDFVNDKIQSIEDLQSLDTLLQSLQEQQDIQRQQLREAEEILKNATKASNEHAEAVRKEAEAFKQHQADIDRRLLVVTQSEHSDEAVRKFEDSIARLQRLDVSQGYLELLSSVDQLNKDAMKTMKSSPHDALRSYAQLRSIETSISTGQDTVEGATPYLLDYVMKVSGSLKDSIRVEYTDKLQNILDKMKWPMKELPTESLIDEWMRWCDLLLEFQEPDFGSVTIKKGPEDQSELPILLPLEVMSRPLELRFKYHFSGDRPTNRLDKVLSSSRNTMELIFY
;
A
#
# COMPACT_ATOMS: atom_id res chain seq x y z
N MET A 1 -1.84 22.19 91.18
CA MET A 1 -3.23 21.84 91.58
C MET A 1 -3.23 20.34 91.84
N ALA A 2 -3.47 19.93 93.09
CA ALA A 2 -3.57 18.52 93.46
C ALA A 2 -4.86 17.95 92.84
N GLY A 3 -4.74 16.93 91.99
CA GLY A 3 -5.90 16.27 91.39
C GLY A 3 -6.58 15.37 92.41
N ASN A 4 -7.87 15.59 92.67
CA ASN A 4 -8.71 14.63 93.37
C ASN A 4 -8.78 13.36 92.53
N LEU A 5 -8.31 12.22 93.06
CA LEU A 5 -8.56 10.91 92.46
C LEU A 5 -10.08 10.64 92.51
N SER A 6 -10.65 10.10 91.41
CA SER A 6 -12.04 9.65 91.37
C SER A 6 -12.25 8.49 92.36
N ALA A 7 -13.47 8.34 92.90
CA ALA A 7 -13.79 7.25 93.84
C ALA A 7 -13.53 5.85 93.26
N GLU A 8 -13.68 5.68 91.94
CA GLU A 8 -13.32 4.46 91.22
C GLU A 8 -11.80 4.21 91.18
N ASP A 9 -11.00 5.26 90.98
CA ASP A 9 -9.55 5.15 90.93
C ASP A 9 -8.98 4.79 92.31
N ALA A 10 -9.58 5.35 93.36
CA ALA A 10 -9.24 5.01 94.74
C ALA A 10 -9.57 3.54 95.07
N THR A 11 -10.70 3.03 94.59
CA THR A 11 -11.10 1.63 94.84
C THR A 11 -10.20 0.65 94.09
N ARG A 12 -9.88 0.92 92.82
CA ARG A 12 -8.94 0.11 92.03
C ARG A 12 -7.52 0.10 92.62
N LEU A 13 -7.09 1.23 93.18
CA LEU A 13 -5.78 1.35 93.82
C LEU A 13 -5.73 0.53 95.12
N VAL A 14 -6.79 0.56 95.91
CA VAL A 14 -6.92 -0.28 97.12
C VAL A 14 -6.96 -1.77 96.77
N ASP A 15 -7.73 -2.17 95.76
CA ASP A 15 -7.82 -3.56 95.31
C ASP A 15 -6.46 -4.05 94.76
N PHE A 16 -5.75 -3.22 94.00
CA PHE A 16 -4.42 -3.54 93.49
C PHE A 16 -3.39 -3.69 94.61
N VAL A 17 -3.41 -2.81 95.62
CA VAL A 17 -2.51 -2.89 96.77
C VAL A 17 -2.80 -4.15 97.60
N ASN A 18 -4.08 -4.48 97.80
CA ASN A 18 -4.49 -5.71 98.50
C ASN A 18 -4.13 -6.98 97.71
N ASP A 19 -4.17 -6.96 96.37
CA ASP A 19 -3.77 -8.10 95.55
C ASP A 19 -2.25 -8.35 95.60
N LYS A 20 -1.45 -7.28 95.68
CA LYS A 20 0.01 -7.36 95.66
C LYS A 20 0.68 -7.55 97.03
N ILE A 21 -0.01 -7.28 98.13
CA ILE A 21 0.52 -7.42 99.49
C ILE A 21 -0.43 -8.33 100.28
N GLN A 22 -0.21 -9.65 100.20
CA GLN A 22 -1.08 -10.65 100.85
C GLN A 22 -0.48 -11.19 102.15
N SER A 23 0.83 -11.07 102.36
CA SER A 23 1.55 -11.57 103.54
C SER A 23 2.61 -10.58 104.08
N ILE A 24 3.11 -10.83 105.30
CA ILE A 24 4.14 -10.00 105.94
C ILE A 24 5.50 -10.10 105.23
N GLU A 25 5.77 -11.21 104.54
CA GLU A 25 6.98 -11.41 103.74
C GLU A 25 6.96 -10.57 102.46
N ASP A 26 5.78 -10.31 101.88
CA ASP A 26 5.60 -9.45 100.70
C ASP A 26 5.94 -7.98 100.99
N LEU A 27 5.84 -7.54 102.25
CA LEU A 27 6.29 -6.21 102.69
C LEU A 27 7.79 -6.00 102.46
N GLN A 28 8.59 -7.07 102.38
CA GLN A 28 10.02 -6.98 102.03
C GLN A 28 10.25 -6.69 100.54
N SER A 29 9.24 -6.93 99.68
CA SER A 29 9.26 -6.64 98.24
C SER A 29 8.51 -5.35 97.87
N LEU A 30 7.99 -4.62 98.87
CA LEU A 30 7.25 -3.39 98.65
C LEU A 30 8.11 -2.30 97.99
N ASP A 31 9.39 -2.21 98.37
CA ASP A 31 10.33 -1.25 97.80
C ASP A 31 10.59 -1.53 96.32
N THR A 32 10.71 -2.80 95.92
CA THR A 32 10.91 -3.18 94.51
C THR A 32 9.64 -2.96 93.68
N LEU A 33 8.45 -3.21 94.25
CA LEU A 33 7.17 -2.92 93.61
C LEU A 33 6.96 -1.41 93.42
N LEU A 34 7.24 -0.60 94.45
CA LEU A 34 7.18 0.87 94.37
C LEU A 34 8.15 1.41 93.33
N GLN A 35 9.37 0.88 93.28
CA GLN A 35 10.35 1.25 92.26
C GLN A 35 9.85 0.89 90.85
N SER A 36 9.30 -0.30 90.65
CA SER A 36 8.76 -0.72 89.35
C SER A 36 7.57 0.13 88.87
N LEU A 37 6.71 0.56 89.80
CA LEU A 37 5.59 1.45 89.50
C LEU A 37 6.06 2.87 89.18
N GLN A 38 7.09 3.36 89.86
CA GLN A 38 7.71 4.65 89.54
C GLN A 38 8.36 4.61 88.15
N GLU A 39 9.13 3.56 87.85
CA GLU A 39 9.72 3.36 86.52
C GLU A 39 8.64 3.26 85.43
N GLN A 40 7.55 2.52 85.67
CA GLN A 40 6.44 2.43 84.74
C GLN A 40 5.72 3.77 84.55
N GLN A 41 5.51 4.53 85.62
CA GLN A 41 4.89 5.85 85.56
C GLN A 41 5.77 6.85 84.78
N ASP A 42 7.09 6.79 84.96
CA ASP A 42 8.02 7.64 84.24
C ASP A 42 8.07 7.29 82.74
N ILE A 43 8.04 5.99 82.39
CA ILE A 43 7.94 5.53 81.01
C ILE A 43 6.63 6.00 80.37
N GLN A 44 5.49 5.85 81.04
CA GLN A 44 4.20 6.30 80.51
C GLN A 44 4.15 7.81 80.31
N ARG A 45 4.69 8.59 81.25
CA ARG A 45 4.81 10.05 81.10
C ARG A 45 5.71 10.41 79.93
N GLN A 46 6.81 9.68 79.72
CA GLN A 46 7.70 9.89 78.58
C GLN A 46 6.98 9.59 77.25
N GLN A 47 6.29 8.46 77.15
CA GLN A 47 5.52 8.09 75.96
C GLN A 47 4.41 9.09 75.64
N LEU A 48 3.75 9.65 76.65
CA LEU A 48 2.69 10.63 76.47
C LEU A 48 3.25 11.95 75.91
N ARG A 49 4.40 12.41 76.43
CA ARG A 49 5.12 13.57 75.89
C ARG A 49 5.57 13.35 74.44
N GLU A 50 6.10 12.16 74.14
CA GLU A 50 6.51 11.81 72.78
C GLU A 50 5.32 11.75 71.82
N ALA A 51 4.19 11.17 72.24
CA ALA A 51 2.97 11.12 71.46
C ALA A 51 2.40 12.54 71.20
N GLU A 52 2.43 13.43 72.20
CA GLU A 52 2.02 14.83 72.06
C GLU A 52 2.91 15.59 71.06
N GLU A 53 4.23 15.42 71.15
CA GLU A 53 5.20 15.98 70.20
C GLU A 53 4.96 15.45 68.78
N ILE A 54 4.79 14.14 68.60
CA ILE A 54 4.52 13.52 67.31
C ILE A 54 3.21 14.04 66.73
N LEU A 55 2.14 14.11 67.53
CA LEU A 55 0.83 14.61 67.10
C LEU A 55 0.93 16.07 66.64
N LYS A 56 1.64 16.92 67.41
CA LYS A 56 1.86 18.33 67.07
C LYS A 56 2.63 18.47 65.77
N ASN A 57 3.71 17.70 65.59
CA ASN A 57 4.53 17.73 64.39
C ASN A 57 3.76 17.20 63.17
N ALA A 58 3.00 16.11 63.32
CA ALA A 58 2.15 15.57 62.25
C ALA A 58 1.04 16.56 61.85
N THR A 59 0.42 17.22 62.82
CA THR A 59 -0.62 18.24 62.56
C THR A 59 -0.02 19.44 61.82
N LYS A 60 1.16 19.90 62.23
CA LYS A 60 1.87 20.99 61.57
C LYS A 60 2.24 20.61 60.12
N ALA A 61 2.84 19.45 59.92
CA ALA A 61 3.22 18.96 58.59
C ALA A 61 2.00 18.79 57.66
N SER A 62 0.88 18.29 58.20
CA SER A 62 -0.38 18.17 57.46
C SER A 62 -0.91 19.53 56.98
N ASN A 63 -0.90 20.54 57.86
CA ASN A 63 -1.33 21.89 57.51
C ASN A 63 -0.41 22.54 56.47
N GLU A 64 0.92 22.41 56.64
CA GLU A 64 1.89 22.91 55.67
C GLU A 64 1.71 22.25 54.29
N HIS A 65 1.47 20.93 54.27
CA HIS A 65 1.20 20.21 53.04
C HIS A 65 -0.12 20.66 52.37
N ALA A 66 -1.19 20.83 53.15
CA ALA A 66 -2.46 21.32 52.64
C ALA A 66 -2.33 22.72 52.02
N GLU A 67 -1.55 23.62 52.64
CA GLU A 67 -1.27 24.94 52.07
C GLU A 67 -0.45 24.87 50.79
N ALA A 68 0.57 23.99 50.73
CA ALA A 68 1.39 23.81 49.54
C ALA A 68 0.55 23.31 48.35
N VAL A 69 -0.28 22.28 48.57
CA VAL A 69 -1.18 21.74 47.54
C VAL A 69 -2.19 22.79 47.08
N ARG A 70 -2.71 23.62 47.99
CA ARG A 70 -3.63 24.70 47.62
C ARG A 70 -2.96 25.73 46.70
N LYS A 71 -1.74 26.15 47.02
CA LYS A 71 -0.96 27.10 46.18
C LYS A 71 -0.67 26.51 44.80
N GLU A 72 -0.30 25.24 44.73
CA GLU A 72 -0.05 24.56 43.46
C GLU A 72 -1.33 24.47 42.60
N ALA A 73 -2.47 24.15 43.21
CA ALA A 73 -3.76 24.15 42.52
C ALA A 73 -4.17 25.53 42.00
N GLU A 74 -3.90 26.60 42.76
CA GLU A 74 -4.15 27.99 42.32
C GLU A 74 -3.23 28.37 41.14
N ALA A 75 -1.94 28.03 41.20
CA ALA A 75 -1.00 28.26 40.11
C ALA A 75 -1.40 27.51 38.84
N PHE A 76 -1.82 26.25 38.96
CA PHE A 76 -2.31 25.45 37.83
C PHE A 76 -3.55 26.09 37.18
N LYS A 77 -4.51 26.57 37.98
CA LYS A 77 -5.70 27.28 37.45
C LYS A 77 -5.34 28.55 36.70
N GLN A 78 -4.36 29.31 37.18
CA GLN A 78 -3.88 30.51 36.48
C GLN A 78 -3.21 30.17 35.15
N HIS A 79 -2.39 29.12 35.10
CA HIS A 79 -1.79 28.64 33.86
C HIS A 79 -2.82 28.14 32.86
N GLN A 80 -3.85 27.42 33.32
CA GLN A 80 -4.94 26.98 32.45
C GLN A 80 -5.67 28.17 31.83
N ALA A 81 -5.99 29.20 32.62
CA ALA A 81 -6.64 30.40 32.11
C ALA A 81 -5.78 31.19 31.09
N ASP A 82 -4.46 31.23 31.26
CA ASP A 82 -3.56 31.84 30.27
C ASP A 82 -3.54 31.05 28.95
N ILE A 83 -3.47 29.73 29.03
CA ILE A 83 -3.52 28.84 27.85
C ILE A 83 -4.83 29.05 27.11
N ASP A 84 -5.98 29.03 27.81
CA ASP A 84 -7.29 29.22 27.20
C ASP A 84 -7.40 30.59 26.51
N ARG A 85 -6.87 31.64 27.13
CA ARG A 85 -6.83 32.98 26.53
C ARG A 85 -6.00 33.02 25.25
N ARG A 86 -4.82 32.39 25.27
CA ARG A 86 -3.92 32.34 24.09
C ARG A 86 -4.54 31.51 22.96
N LEU A 87 -5.21 30.42 23.30
CA LEU A 87 -5.91 29.58 22.34
C LEU A 87 -7.03 30.37 21.65
N LEU A 88 -7.83 31.13 22.42
CA LEU A 88 -8.88 32.00 21.88
C LEU A 88 -8.32 33.04 20.88
N VAL A 89 -7.19 33.69 21.22
CA VAL A 89 -6.53 34.68 20.34
C VAL A 89 -6.01 34.04 19.05
N VAL A 90 -5.45 32.84 19.13
CA VAL A 90 -4.96 32.10 17.94
C VAL A 90 -6.13 31.70 17.04
N THR A 91 -7.21 31.16 17.62
CA THR A 91 -8.39 30.73 16.87
C THR A 91 -9.19 31.90 16.27
N GLN A 92 -9.11 33.10 16.85
CA GLN A 92 -9.76 34.31 16.33
C GLN A 92 -8.90 35.10 15.33
N SER A 93 -7.64 34.71 15.10
CA SER A 93 -6.78 35.42 14.15
C SER A 93 -7.10 35.05 12.71
N GLU A 94 -7.92 35.85 12.04
CA GLU A 94 -8.30 35.72 10.61
C GLU A 94 -7.08 35.67 9.67
N HIS A 95 -5.93 36.20 10.11
CA HIS A 95 -4.66 36.18 9.37
C HIS A 95 -4.06 34.77 9.19
N SER A 96 -4.37 33.83 10.09
CA SER A 96 -4.01 32.41 9.95
C SER A 96 -4.75 31.78 8.77
N ASP A 97 -6.07 31.97 8.73
CA ASP A 97 -6.93 31.33 7.73
C ASP A 97 -6.72 31.89 6.32
N GLU A 98 -6.47 33.20 6.18
CA GLU A 98 -6.16 33.79 4.87
C GLU A 98 -4.80 33.31 4.34
N ALA A 99 -3.79 33.16 5.20
CA ALA A 99 -2.48 32.65 4.84
C ALA A 99 -2.53 31.16 4.45
N VAL A 100 -3.29 30.35 5.20
CA VAL A 100 -3.53 28.94 4.89
C VAL A 100 -4.24 28.80 3.54
N ARG A 101 -5.30 29.56 3.29
CA ARG A 101 -6.00 29.55 1.99
C ARG A 101 -5.11 29.93 0.81
N LYS A 102 -4.28 30.98 0.94
CA LYS A 102 -3.32 31.37 -0.11
C LYS A 102 -2.27 30.28 -0.37
N PHE A 103 -1.86 29.57 0.68
CA PHE A 103 -0.93 28.46 0.56
C PHE A 103 -1.60 27.25 -0.12
N GLU A 104 -2.82 26.88 0.28
CA GLU A 104 -3.63 25.84 -0.38
C GLU A 104 -3.85 26.15 -1.86
N ASP A 105 -4.21 27.40 -2.20
CA ASP A 105 -4.35 27.84 -3.59
C ASP A 105 -3.04 27.71 -4.38
N SER A 106 -1.91 28.01 -3.74
CA SER A 106 -0.58 27.90 -4.35
C SER A 106 -0.18 26.44 -4.56
N ILE A 107 -0.43 25.56 -3.57
CA ILE A 107 -0.24 24.12 -3.69
C ILE A 107 -1.11 23.55 -4.81
N ALA A 108 -2.39 23.94 -4.90
CA ALA A 108 -3.28 23.50 -5.96
C ALA A 108 -2.86 23.99 -7.36
N ARG A 109 -2.23 25.16 -7.46
CA ARG A 109 -1.61 25.64 -8.71
C ARG A 109 -0.36 24.84 -9.07
N LEU A 110 0.50 24.56 -8.10
CA LEU A 110 1.69 23.73 -8.30
C LEU A 110 1.32 22.31 -8.74
N GLN A 111 0.33 21.70 -8.11
CA GLN A 111 -0.18 20.38 -8.50
C GLN A 111 -0.72 20.38 -9.94
N ARG A 112 -1.47 21.41 -10.34
CA ARG A 112 -1.94 21.52 -11.73
C ARG A 112 -0.78 21.69 -12.73
N LEU A 113 0.24 22.45 -12.36
CA LEU A 113 1.44 22.61 -13.19
C LEU A 113 2.20 21.29 -13.32
N ASP A 114 2.38 20.56 -12.21
CA ASP A 114 3.06 19.26 -12.17
C ASP A 114 2.33 18.21 -13.03
N VAL A 115 0.99 18.14 -12.92
CA VAL A 115 0.17 17.28 -13.79
C VAL A 115 0.31 17.68 -15.27
N SER A 116 0.35 18.98 -15.57
CA SER A 116 0.51 19.47 -16.95
C SER A 116 1.90 19.17 -17.50
N GLN A 117 2.94 19.27 -16.68
CA GLN A 117 4.30 18.90 -17.03
C GLN A 117 4.39 17.40 -17.31
N GLY A 118 3.88 16.56 -16.41
CA GLY A 118 3.84 15.11 -16.58
C GLY A 118 3.07 14.70 -17.84
N TYR A 119 1.98 15.39 -18.17
CA TYR A 119 1.24 15.20 -19.43
C TYR A 119 2.12 15.47 -20.66
N LEU A 120 2.85 16.59 -20.67
CA LEU A 120 3.72 16.95 -21.80
C LEU A 120 4.91 16.00 -21.94
N GLU A 121 5.52 15.59 -20.83
CA GLU A 121 6.63 14.63 -20.81
C GLU A 121 6.19 13.27 -21.36
N LEU A 122 4.99 12.82 -20.99
CA LEU A 122 4.41 11.59 -21.49
C LEU A 122 4.12 11.67 -22.99
N LEU A 123 3.53 12.77 -23.45
CA LEU A 123 3.24 13.00 -24.87
C LEU A 123 4.54 13.01 -25.70
N SER A 124 5.58 13.68 -25.20
CA SER A 124 6.91 13.71 -25.82
C SER A 124 7.55 12.32 -25.84
N SER A 125 7.41 11.56 -24.75
CA SER A 125 7.97 10.20 -24.67
C SER A 125 7.29 9.26 -25.67
N VAL A 126 5.97 9.34 -25.79
CA VAL A 126 5.18 8.55 -26.75
C VAL A 126 5.58 8.89 -28.19
N ASP A 127 5.71 10.18 -28.51
CA ASP A 127 6.15 10.62 -29.85
C ASP A 127 7.58 10.17 -30.17
N GLN A 128 8.49 10.22 -29.19
CA GLN A 128 9.86 9.76 -29.34
C GLN A 128 9.93 8.24 -29.56
N LEU A 129 9.21 7.45 -28.75
CA LEU A 129 9.11 5.99 -28.93
C LEU A 129 8.57 5.62 -30.31
N ASN A 130 7.54 6.33 -30.78
CA ASN A 130 6.99 6.13 -32.11
C ASN A 130 8.02 6.46 -33.22
N LYS A 131 8.72 7.59 -33.11
CA LYS A 131 9.77 7.97 -34.06
C LYS A 131 10.93 6.98 -34.10
N ASP A 132 11.36 6.50 -32.93
CA ASP A 132 12.47 5.55 -32.83
C ASP A 132 12.07 4.18 -33.36
N ALA A 133 10.85 3.71 -33.07
CA ALA A 133 10.31 2.49 -33.65
C ALA A 133 10.24 2.60 -35.18
N MET A 134 9.69 3.69 -35.73
CA MET A 134 9.59 3.90 -37.17
C MET A 134 10.95 3.95 -37.88
N LYS A 135 11.99 4.51 -37.23
CA LYS A 135 13.36 4.54 -37.77
C LYS A 135 14.04 3.16 -37.72
N THR A 136 13.83 2.42 -36.64
CA THR A 136 14.50 1.14 -36.38
C THR A 136 13.79 -0.05 -37.01
N MET A 137 12.51 0.10 -37.39
CA MET A 137 11.67 -0.96 -37.97
C MET A 137 12.33 -1.77 -39.09
N LYS A 138 13.15 -1.12 -39.94
CA LYS A 138 13.83 -1.77 -41.07
C LYS A 138 15.25 -2.23 -40.78
N SER A 139 15.93 -1.56 -39.85
CA SER A 139 17.37 -1.77 -39.58
C SER A 139 17.63 -2.65 -38.36
N SER A 140 16.80 -2.52 -37.32
CA SER A 140 16.87 -3.30 -36.08
C SER A 140 15.46 -3.68 -35.62
N PRO A 141 14.93 -4.82 -36.12
CA PRO A 141 13.56 -5.24 -35.81
C PRO A 141 13.27 -5.41 -34.32
N HIS A 142 14.22 -5.94 -33.53
CA HIS A 142 14.04 -6.12 -32.08
C HIS A 142 13.97 -4.79 -31.32
N ASP A 143 14.70 -3.75 -31.76
CA ASP A 143 14.62 -2.45 -31.10
C ASP A 143 13.28 -1.74 -31.38
N ALA A 144 12.73 -1.95 -32.58
CA ALA A 144 11.38 -1.49 -32.91
C ALA A 144 10.31 -2.21 -32.06
N LEU A 145 10.46 -3.54 -31.86
CA LEU A 145 9.57 -4.31 -30.98
C LEU A 145 9.67 -3.86 -29.52
N ARG A 146 10.88 -3.58 -29.02
CA ARG A 146 11.06 -3.03 -27.67
C ARG A 146 10.35 -1.68 -27.50
N SER A 147 10.49 -0.80 -28.49
CA SER A 147 9.85 0.52 -28.47
C SER A 147 8.32 0.41 -28.50
N TYR A 148 7.78 -0.53 -29.30
CA TYR A 148 6.36 -0.85 -29.33
C TYR A 148 5.86 -1.44 -27.99
N ALA A 149 6.59 -2.37 -27.39
CA ALA A 149 6.24 -2.96 -26.10
C ALA A 149 6.20 -1.91 -24.98
N GLN A 150 7.13 -0.95 -24.98
CA GLN A 150 7.12 0.20 -24.07
C GLN A 150 5.92 1.12 -24.29
N LEU A 151 5.56 1.39 -25.55
CA LEU A 151 4.35 2.17 -25.86
C LEU A 151 3.08 1.46 -25.36
N ARG A 152 3.02 0.14 -25.50
CA ARG A 152 1.89 -0.69 -25.05
C ARG A 152 1.77 -0.75 -23.53
N SER A 153 2.90 -0.77 -22.80
CA SER A 153 2.89 -0.74 -21.34
C SER A 153 2.40 0.61 -20.81
N ILE A 154 2.77 1.72 -21.47
CA ILE A 154 2.25 3.06 -21.20
C ILE A 154 0.73 3.10 -21.43
N GLU A 155 0.25 2.63 -22.59
CA GLU A 155 -1.18 2.56 -22.91
C GLU A 155 -1.96 1.79 -21.84
N THR A 156 -1.44 0.63 -21.43
CA THR A 156 -2.07 -0.22 -20.41
C THR A 156 -2.10 0.48 -19.05
N SER A 157 -0.99 1.14 -18.65
CA SER A 157 -0.89 1.86 -17.38
C SER A 157 -1.85 3.05 -17.31
N ILE A 158 -2.01 3.78 -18.43
CA ILE A 158 -2.99 4.86 -18.52
C ILE A 158 -4.40 4.29 -18.46
N SER A 159 -4.68 3.17 -19.14
CA SER A 159 -6.01 2.55 -19.15
C SER A 159 -6.44 2.02 -17.78
N THR A 160 -5.53 1.48 -16.96
CA THR A 160 -5.85 0.97 -15.61
C THR A 160 -5.93 2.08 -14.56
N GLY A 161 -5.27 3.21 -14.78
CA GLY A 161 -5.33 4.37 -13.88
C GLY A 161 -6.55 5.28 -14.04
N GLN A 162 -7.48 4.99 -14.97
CA GLN A 162 -8.62 5.87 -15.26
C GLN A 162 -9.74 5.80 -14.21
N ASP A 163 -9.80 4.71 -13.44
CA ASP A 163 -10.78 4.56 -12.35
C ASP A 163 -10.55 5.54 -11.18
N THR A 164 -9.41 6.24 -11.16
CA THR A 164 -8.99 7.10 -10.04
C THR A 164 -8.93 8.60 -10.35
N VAL A 165 -9.02 9.04 -11.61
CA VAL A 165 -8.83 10.46 -11.99
C VAL A 165 -9.87 10.94 -12.99
N GLU A 166 -10.90 11.60 -12.47
CA GLU A 166 -11.95 12.28 -13.24
C GLU A 166 -11.40 13.59 -13.85
N GLY A 167 -11.39 13.71 -15.19
CA GLY A 167 -11.46 15.04 -15.83
C GLY A 167 -10.48 15.39 -16.97
N ALA A 168 -9.31 14.75 -17.11
CA ALA A 168 -8.33 15.11 -18.17
C ALA A 168 -7.74 13.92 -18.95
N THR A 169 -8.03 12.71 -18.47
CA THR A 169 -7.40 11.46 -18.86
C THR A 169 -7.93 10.82 -20.17
N PRO A 170 -9.16 11.11 -20.68
CA PRO A 170 -9.66 10.49 -21.92
C PRO A 170 -8.92 10.92 -23.20
N TYR A 171 -8.54 12.20 -23.33
CA TYR A 171 -7.88 12.71 -24.53
C TYR A 171 -6.44 12.18 -24.68
N LEU A 172 -5.73 12.03 -23.56
CA LEU A 172 -4.41 11.42 -23.53
C LEU A 172 -4.48 9.97 -23.99
N LEU A 173 -5.44 9.21 -23.44
CA LEU A 173 -5.63 7.82 -23.79
C LEU A 173 -5.98 7.66 -25.28
N ASP A 174 -6.92 8.45 -25.81
CA ASP A 174 -7.27 8.43 -27.24
C ASP A 174 -6.05 8.72 -28.14
N TYR A 175 -5.24 9.71 -27.78
CA TYR A 175 -4.00 10.00 -28.52
C TYR A 175 -3.01 8.83 -28.48
N VAL A 176 -2.72 8.30 -27.29
CA VAL A 176 -1.78 7.17 -27.12
C VAL A 176 -2.29 5.93 -27.86
N MET A 177 -3.59 5.64 -27.80
CA MET A 177 -4.22 4.54 -28.53
C MET A 177 -4.10 4.72 -30.05
N LYS A 178 -4.30 5.93 -30.57
CA LYS A 178 -4.13 6.23 -32.00
C LYS A 178 -2.70 6.04 -32.46
N VAL A 179 -1.72 6.56 -31.71
CA VAL A 179 -0.30 6.41 -32.04
C VAL A 179 0.11 4.94 -31.96
N SER A 180 -0.24 4.26 -30.87
CA SER A 180 0.00 2.82 -30.65
C SER A 180 -0.59 1.96 -31.77
N GLY A 181 -1.86 2.21 -32.14
CA GLY A 181 -2.54 1.52 -33.23
C GLY A 181 -1.86 1.75 -34.59
N SER A 182 -1.51 3.00 -34.91
CA SER A 182 -0.84 3.32 -36.17
C SER A 182 0.56 2.68 -36.29
N LEU A 183 1.31 2.64 -35.18
CA LEU A 183 2.62 1.98 -35.13
C LEU A 183 2.46 0.48 -35.27
N LYS A 184 1.50 -0.12 -34.57
CA LYS A 184 1.17 -1.54 -34.65
C LYS A 184 0.85 -1.95 -36.08
N ASP A 185 -0.02 -1.21 -36.76
CA ASP A 185 -0.39 -1.49 -38.15
C ASP A 185 0.82 -1.38 -39.08
N SER A 186 1.68 -0.37 -38.87
CA SER A 186 2.90 -0.18 -39.67
C SER A 186 3.89 -1.33 -39.50
N ILE A 187 4.15 -1.77 -38.26
CA ILE A 187 5.02 -2.91 -37.96
C ILE A 187 4.42 -4.21 -38.52
N ARG A 188 3.10 -4.42 -38.33
CA ARG A 188 2.40 -5.59 -38.83
C ARG A 188 2.55 -5.72 -40.33
N VAL A 189 2.28 -4.65 -41.09
CA VAL A 189 2.40 -4.67 -42.55
C VAL A 189 3.84 -4.97 -42.96
N GLU A 190 4.82 -4.22 -42.46
CA GLU A 190 6.22 -4.44 -42.85
C GLU A 190 6.70 -5.86 -42.54
N TYR A 191 6.41 -6.39 -41.34
CA TYR A 191 6.96 -7.69 -40.93
C TYR A 191 6.23 -8.86 -41.61
N THR A 192 4.92 -8.74 -41.80
CA THR A 192 4.17 -9.76 -42.57
C THR A 192 4.60 -9.77 -44.04
N ASP A 193 4.89 -8.61 -44.63
CA ASP A 193 5.46 -8.53 -45.98
C ASP A 193 6.86 -9.14 -46.05
N LYS A 194 7.72 -8.97 -45.03
CA LYS A 194 9.04 -9.63 -44.97
C LYS A 194 8.90 -11.16 -44.94
N LEU A 195 8.01 -11.69 -44.10
CA LEU A 195 7.75 -13.12 -44.05
C LEU A 195 7.19 -13.63 -45.39
N GLN A 196 6.23 -12.92 -45.99
CA GLN A 196 5.66 -13.28 -47.29
C GLN A 196 6.73 -13.36 -48.38
N ASN A 197 7.64 -12.37 -48.44
CA ASN A 197 8.74 -12.37 -49.39
C ASN A 197 9.69 -13.58 -49.21
N ILE A 198 9.89 -14.07 -47.99
CA ILE A 198 10.68 -15.27 -47.72
C ILE A 198 9.94 -16.52 -48.18
N LEU A 199 8.64 -16.62 -47.89
CA LEU A 199 7.79 -17.72 -48.36
C LEU A 199 7.78 -17.80 -49.90
N ASP A 200 7.72 -16.65 -50.58
CA ASP A 200 7.77 -16.58 -52.05
C ASP A 200 9.12 -17.07 -52.59
N LYS A 201 10.25 -16.70 -51.95
CA LYS A 201 11.59 -17.20 -52.31
C LYS A 201 11.75 -18.70 -52.07
N MET A 202 11.18 -19.20 -50.98
CA MET A 202 11.12 -20.64 -50.69
C MET A 202 10.18 -21.39 -51.63
N LYS A 203 9.38 -20.67 -52.42
CA LYS A 203 8.27 -21.22 -53.20
C LYS A 203 7.28 -21.99 -52.34
N TRP A 204 7.12 -21.61 -51.07
CA TRP A 204 6.11 -22.19 -50.19
C TRP A 204 4.72 -22.01 -50.83
N PRO A 205 3.84 -23.04 -50.88
CA PRO A 205 3.95 -24.39 -50.30
C PRO A 205 4.28 -25.45 -51.38
N MET A 206 5.34 -25.28 -52.17
CA MET A 206 5.83 -26.30 -53.11
C MET A 206 6.80 -27.26 -52.42
N LYS A 207 6.91 -28.49 -52.95
CA LYS A 207 7.79 -29.56 -52.43
C LYS A 207 9.29 -29.34 -52.66
N GLU A 208 9.70 -28.15 -53.08
CA GLU A 208 11.12 -27.87 -53.26
C GLU A 208 11.77 -27.68 -51.89
N LEU A 209 12.89 -28.37 -51.64
CA LEU A 209 13.64 -28.22 -50.39
C LEU A 209 14.29 -26.83 -50.37
N PRO A 210 13.91 -25.94 -49.42
CA PRO A 210 14.56 -24.65 -49.30
C PRO A 210 16.01 -24.83 -48.79
N THR A 211 16.87 -23.87 -49.11
CA THR A 211 18.24 -23.81 -48.57
C THR A 211 18.20 -23.57 -47.06
N GLU A 212 19.15 -24.12 -46.31
CA GLU A 212 19.29 -23.95 -44.85
C GLU A 212 19.25 -22.46 -44.44
N SER A 213 19.93 -21.59 -45.18
CA SER A 213 19.91 -20.14 -44.95
C SER A 213 18.52 -19.50 -45.05
N LEU A 214 17.66 -20.00 -45.95
CA LEU A 214 16.28 -19.51 -46.04
C LEU A 214 15.47 -20.00 -44.84
N ILE A 215 15.66 -21.24 -44.41
CA ILE A 215 14.97 -21.81 -43.25
C ILE A 215 15.29 -20.98 -42.00
N ASP A 216 16.55 -20.62 -41.80
CA ASP A 216 16.98 -19.75 -40.69
C ASP A 216 16.33 -18.36 -40.75
N GLU A 217 16.28 -17.74 -41.94
CA GLU A 217 15.59 -16.47 -42.12
C GLU A 217 14.10 -16.57 -41.82
N TRP A 218 13.44 -17.63 -42.27
CA TRP A 218 12.03 -17.89 -41.98
C TRP A 218 11.77 -18.06 -40.48
N MET A 219 12.55 -18.91 -39.80
CA MET A 219 12.43 -19.10 -38.34
C MET A 219 12.58 -17.77 -37.61
N ARG A 220 13.60 -16.98 -37.94
CA ARG A 220 13.82 -15.66 -37.33
C ARG A 220 12.62 -14.71 -37.51
N TRP A 221 12.01 -14.67 -38.70
CA TRP A 221 10.87 -13.79 -38.94
C TRP A 221 9.57 -14.32 -38.31
N CYS A 222 9.42 -15.64 -38.18
CA CYS A 222 8.36 -16.25 -37.36
C CYS A 222 8.52 -15.83 -35.90
N ASP A 223 9.72 -15.96 -35.32
CA ASP A 223 10.01 -15.57 -33.94
C ASP A 223 9.74 -14.07 -33.70
N LEU A 224 10.19 -13.20 -34.61
CA LEU A 224 9.93 -11.75 -34.54
C LEU A 224 8.44 -11.41 -34.58
N LEU A 225 7.65 -12.11 -35.42
CA LEU A 225 6.21 -11.90 -35.50
C LEU A 225 5.49 -12.42 -34.24
N LEU A 226 5.99 -13.47 -33.61
CA LEU A 226 5.46 -13.95 -32.32
C LEU A 226 5.80 -12.97 -31.19
N GLU A 227 7.04 -12.50 -31.12
CA GLU A 227 7.49 -11.46 -30.17
C GLU A 227 6.66 -10.18 -30.33
N PHE A 228 6.33 -9.78 -31.56
CA PHE A 228 5.46 -8.65 -31.83
C PHE A 228 4.05 -8.81 -31.24
N GLN A 229 3.50 -10.02 -31.22
CA GLN A 229 2.17 -10.28 -30.67
C GLN A 229 2.16 -10.39 -29.14
N GLU A 230 3.30 -10.66 -28.51
CA GLU A 230 3.43 -10.89 -27.06
C GLU A 230 2.77 -9.79 -26.19
N PRO A 231 3.02 -8.48 -26.43
CA PRO A 231 2.45 -7.40 -25.62
C PRO A 231 0.92 -7.30 -25.70
N ASP A 232 0.31 -7.85 -26.74
CA ASP A 232 -1.14 -7.81 -26.94
C ASP A 232 -1.88 -8.90 -26.17
N PHE A 233 -1.25 -10.04 -25.90
CA PHE A 233 -1.88 -11.14 -25.15
C PHE A 233 -2.19 -10.73 -23.71
N GLY A 234 -1.26 -10.05 -23.03
CA GLY A 234 -1.44 -9.62 -21.64
C GLY A 234 -2.59 -8.64 -21.41
N SER A 235 -2.95 -7.85 -22.43
CA SER A 235 -4.08 -6.91 -22.35
C SER A 235 -5.44 -7.60 -22.53
N VAL A 236 -5.50 -8.68 -23.30
CA VAL A 236 -6.74 -9.43 -23.59
C VAL A 236 -7.16 -10.28 -22.39
N THR A 237 -6.21 -10.92 -21.69
CA THR A 237 -6.49 -11.73 -20.50
C THR A 237 -6.96 -10.93 -19.28
N ILE A 238 -6.63 -9.64 -19.21
CA ILE A 238 -7.11 -8.76 -18.12
C ILE A 238 -8.56 -8.29 -18.39
N LYS A 239 -8.95 -8.15 -19.66
CA LYS A 239 -10.27 -7.62 -20.06
C LYS A 239 -11.35 -8.69 -20.24
N LYS A 240 -10.98 -9.93 -20.52
CA LYS A 240 -11.93 -11.05 -20.71
C LYS A 240 -11.77 -12.06 -19.57
N GLY A 241 -12.85 -12.28 -18.81
CA GLY A 241 -12.90 -13.28 -17.76
C GLY A 241 -12.68 -14.72 -18.30
N PRO A 242 -12.44 -15.69 -17.41
CA PRO A 242 -12.07 -17.07 -17.78
C PRO A 242 -13.12 -17.82 -18.64
N GLU A 243 -14.33 -17.27 -18.79
CA GLU A 243 -15.44 -17.86 -19.56
C GLU A 243 -15.44 -17.48 -21.05
N ASP A 244 -14.65 -16.47 -21.47
CA ASP A 244 -14.66 -15.97 -22.86
C ASP A 244 -13.40 -16.39 -23.63
N GLN A 245 -13.12 -17.70 -23.65
CA GLN A 245 -12.02 -18.31 -24.42
C GLN A 245 -12.25 -18.30 -25.95
N SER A 246 -13.33 -17.65 -26.42
CA SER A 246 -13.82 -17.82 -27.79
C SER A 246 -12.96 -17.16 -28.88
N GLU A 247 -11.96 -16.35 -28.53
CA GLU A 247 -11.15 -15.62 -29.50
C GLU A 247 -9.68 -15.62 -29.10
N LEU A 248 -9.03 -16.79 -29.11
CA LEU A 248 -7.57 -16.84 -29.15
C LEU A 248 -7.11 -16.04 -30.38
N PRO A 249 -6.22 -15.04 -30.21
CA PRO A 249 -5.79 -14.22 -31.33
C PRO A 249 -5.00 -15.09 -32.31
N ILE A 250 -5.29 -14.91 -33.61
CA ILE A 250 -4.64 -15.66 -34.69
C ILE A 250 -3.14 -15.33 -34.68
N LEU A 251 -2.29 -16.36 -34.70
CA LEU A 251 -0.85 -16.19 -34.81
C LEU A 251 -0.51 -15.62 -36.20
N LEU A 252 0.14 -14.46 -36.26
CA LEU A 252 0.49 -13.77 -37.50
C LEU A 252 1.36 -14.63 -38.43
N PRO A 253 2.36 -15.39 -37.95
CA PRO A 253 3.12 -16.28 -38.84
C PRO A 253 2.21 -17.28 -39.55
N LEU A 254 1.27 -17.88 -38.81
CA LEU A 254 0.33 -18.86 -39.35
C LEU A 254 -0.66 -18.21 -40.33
N GLU A 255 -1.13 -17.00 -40.01
CA GLU A 255 -1.98 -16.20 -40.90
C GLU A 255 -1.29 -16.04 -42.27
N VAL A 256 -0.04 -15.56 -42.28
CA VAL A 256 0.73 -15.33 -43.53
C VAL A 256 0.99 -16.64 -44.27
N MET A 257 1.43 -17.70 -43.57
CA MET A 257 1.71 -19.01 -44.17
C MET A 257 0.47 -19.69 -44.77
N SER A 258 -0.72 -19.37 -44.25
CA SER A 258 -1.99 -19.91 -44.74
C SER A 258 -2.49 -19.26 -46.02
N ARG A 259 -2.10 -18.00 -46.32
CA ARG A 259 -2.59 -17.26 -47.50
C ARG A 259 -2.34 -17.99 -48.83
N PRO A 260 -1.13 -18.54 -49.11
CA PRO A 260 -0.90 -19.31 -50.32
C PRO A 260 -1.71 -20.61 -50.40
N LEU A 261 -1.97 -21.25 -49.25
CA LEU A 261 -2.79 -22.47 -49.18
C LEU A 261 -4.26 -22.15 -49.46
N GLU A 262 -4.78 -21.07 -48.87
CA GLU A 262 -6.12 -20.57 -49.12
C GLU A 262 -6.32 -20.20 -50.59
N LEU A 263 -5.35 -19.51 -51.22
CA LEU A 263 -5.41 -19.16 -52.63
C LEU A 263 -5.47 -20.40 -53.53
N ARG A 264 -4.63 -21.41 -53.24
CA ARG A 264 -4.66 -22.69 -53.96
C ARG A 264 -5.97 -23.41 -53.75
N PHE A 265 -6.46 -23.47 -52.51
CA PHE A 265 -7.74 -24.06 -52.20
C PHE A 265 -8.87 -23.39 -52.99
N LYS A 266 -8.96 -22.06 -52.94
CA LYS A 266 -9.93 -21.29 -53.74
C LYS A 266 -9.80 -21.58 -55.23
N TYR A 267 -8.58 -21.59 -55.78
CA TYR A 267 -8.35 -21.90 -57.20
C TYR A 267 -8.80 -23.32 -57.59
N HIS A 268 -8.55 -24.31 -56.73
CA HIS A 268 -8.89 -25.71 -57.00
C HIS A 268 -10.37 -26.04 -56.75
N PHE A 269 -11.04 -25.34 -55.84
CA PHE A 269 -12.38 -25.69 -55.36
C PHE A 269 -13.48 -24.64 -55.69
N SER A 270 -13.14 -23.46 -56.20
CA SER A 270 -14.14 -22.42 -56.57
C SER A 270 -14.46 -22.39 -58.07
N GLY A 271 -13.82 -23.26 -58.88
CA GLY A 271 -14.09 -23.36 -60.31
C GLY A 271 -15.19 -24.36 -60.65
N ASP A 272 -15.85 -24.14 -61.80
CA ASP A 272 -16.90 -25.00 -62.39
C ASP A 272 -16.31 -26.29 -63.01
N ARG A 273 -15.27 -26.85 -62.38
CA ARG A 273 -14.64 -28.11 -62.81
C ARG A 273 -15.45 -29.29 -62.29
N PRO A 274 -15.59 -30.40 -63.05
CA PRO A 274 -16.38 -31.58 -62.67
C PRO A 274 -15.95 -32.30 -61.37
N THR A 275 -14.91 -31.81 -60.68
CA THR A 275 -14.45 -32.23 -59.36
C THR A 275 -15.19 -31.57 -58.18
N ASN A 276 -16.09 -30.62 -58.43
CA ASN A 276 -16.88 -29.93 -57.40
C ASN A 276 -18.20 -30.67 -57.08
N ARG A 277 -18.13 -31.98 -56.85
CA ARG A 277 -19.28 -32.80 -56.44
C ARG A 277 -19.20 -33.09 -54.94
N LEU A 278 -20.34 -33.03 -54.25
CA LEU A 278 -20.50 -33.22 -52.80
C LEU A 278 -19.83 -34.50 -52.24
N ASP A 279 -19.65 -35.53 -53.07
CA ASP A 279 -18.96 -36.78 -52.71
C ASP A 279 -17.46 -36.58 -52.40
N LYS A 280 -16.86 -35.45 -52.80
CA LYS A 280 -15.46 -35.10 -52.52
C LYS A 280 -15.24 -34.35 -51.21
N VAL A 281 -16.27 -33.93 -50.49
CA VAL A 281 -16.11 -33.23 -49.19
C VAL A 281 -15.45 -34.17 -48.15
N LEU A 282 -15.74 -35.47 -48.23
CA LEU A 282 -15.04 -36.52 -47.46
C LEU A 282 -13.58 -36.75 -47.92
N SER A 283 -13.22 -36.41 -49.16
CA SER A 283 -11.82 -36.42 -49.62
C SER A 283 -11.06 -35.13 -49.26
N SER A 284 -11.79 -34.05 -48.97
CA SER A 284 -11.20 -32.78 -48.56
C SER A 284 -10.50 -32.91 -47.20
N SER A 285 -11.05 -33.70 -46.27
CA SER A 285 -10.36 -34.02 -45.00
C SER A 285 -9.08 -34.85 -45.19
N ARG A 286 -9.02 -35.69 -46.23
CA ARG A 286 -7.83 -36.45 -46.63
C ARG A 286 -6.76 -35.57 -47.30
N ASN A 287 -7.16 -34.65 -48.18
CA ASN A 287 -6.22 -33.72 -48.82
C ASN A 287 -5.72 -32.61 -47.89
N THR A 288 -6.52 -32.18 -46.91
CA THR A 288 -6.03 -31.27 -45.85
C THR A 288 -4.99 -31.97 -44.98
N MET A 289 -5.10 -33.29 -44.76
CA MET A 289 -4.02 -34.05 -44.11
C MET A 289 -2.77 -34.16 -44.99
N GLU A 290 -2.89 -34.35 -46.31
CA GLU A 290 -1.71 -34.36 -47.19
C GLU A 290 -1.02 -32.99 -47.33
N LEU A 291 -1.74 -31.87 -47.14
CA LEU A 291 -1.16 -30.52 -47.13
C LEU A 291 -0.55 -30.12 -45.77
N ILE A 292 -0.89 -30.84 -44.69
CA ILE A 292 -0.42 -30.57 -43.31
C ILE A 292 0.66 -31.57 -42.87
N PHE A 293 0.70 -32.78 -43.45
CA PHE A 293 1.63 -33.86 -43.08
C PHE A 293 2.69 -34.22 -44.13
N TYR A 294 2.94 -33.37 -45.14
CA TYR A 294 4.06 -33.57 -46.07
C TYR A 294 4.78 -32.27 -46.45
#